data_AF-A0A3C0UHK0-F1
#
_entry.id   AF-A0A3C0UHK0-F1
#
_cell.length_a   1.000
_cell.length_b   1.000
_cell.length_c   1.000
_cell.angle_alpha   90.00
_cell.angle_beta   90.00
_cell.angle_gamma   90.00
#
_symmetry.space_group_name_H-M   'P 1'
#
loop_
_entity.id
_entity.type
_entity.pdbx_description
1 polymer ?
#
loop_
_entity_poly.entity_id
_entity_poly.type
_entity_poly.pdbx_seq_one_letter_code
_entity_poly.pdbx_strand_id
1 'polypeptide(L)' 'TSVLTSWASGKFSADSISDFLESSGIKAKVNHNTCVLPGYTAVLSGKLKEKSGWNVLVGPQEAAGIPAFAKSHFV' A
#
# COMPACT_ATOMS: atom_id res chain seq x y z
N THR A 1 -10.88 -12.00 -2.95
CA THR A 1 -11.38 -11.56 -1.62
C THR A 1 -11.27 -10.05 -1.55
N SER A 2 -12.20 -9.37 -0.86
CA SER A 2 -12.11 -7.91 -0.67
C SER A 2 -10.92 -7.53 0.24
N VAL A 3 -10.55 -6.25 0.29
CA VAL A 3 -9.43 -5.77 1.12
C VAL A 3 -9.66 -6.11 2.60
N LEU A 4 -10.82 -5.74 3.13
CA LEU A 4 -11.18 -6.01 4.54
C LEU A 4 -11.27 -7.50 4.86
N THR A 5 -11.87 -8.30 3.96
CA THR A 5 -11.94 -9.75 4.16
C THR A 5 -10.55 -10.40 4.13
N SER A 6 -9.68 -9.95 3.23
CA SER A 6 -8.31 -10.48 3.12
C SER A 6 -7.45 -10.07 4.30
N TRP A 7 -7.66 -8.87 4.84
CA TRP A 7 -7.00 -8.40 6.06
C TRP A 7 -7.45 -9.21 7.27
N ALA A 8 -8.76 -9.38 7.45
CA ALA A 8 -9.33 -10.19 8.54
C ALA A 8 -8.89 -11.65 8.47
N SER A 9 -8.72 -12.21 7.26
CA SER A 9 -8.23 -13.58 7.08
C SER A 9 -6.70 -13.71 7.10
N GLY A 10 -5.95 -12.63 7.39
CA GLY A 10 -4.48 -12.62 7.43
C GLY A 10 -3.78 -12.78 6.08
N LYS A 11 -4.53 -12.81 4.97
CA LYS A 11 -3.99 -12.92 3.60
C LYS A 11 -3.40 -11.59 3.11
N PHE A 12 -3.92 -10.48 3.64
CA PHE A 12 -3.42 -9.13 3.38
C PHE A 12 -2.67 -8.62 4.62
N SER A 13 -1.36 -8.83 4.65
CA SER A 13 -0.48 -8.48 5.75
C SER A 13 0.74 -7.70 5.23
N ALA A 14 1.45 -7.01 6.12
CA ALA A 14 2.69 -6.33 5.74
C ALA A 14 3.71 -7.29 5.10
N ASP A 15 3.68 -8.55 5.52
CA ASP A 15 4.56 -9.59 5.00
C ASP A 15 4.20 -9.96 3.55
N SER A 16 2.94 -10.29 3.28
CA SER A 16 2.51 -10.66 1.92
C SER A 16 2.63 -9.51 0.92
N ILE A 17 2.41 -8.27 1.36
CA ILE A 17 2.58 -7.09 0.53
C ILE A 17 4.07 -6.84 0.22
N SER A 18 4.97 -7.02 1.19
CA SER A 18 6.41 -6.86 0.97
C SER A 18 6.93 -7.87 -0.05
N ASP A 19 6.56 -9.14 0.11
CA ASP A 19 6.96 -10.22 -0.80
C ASP A 19 6.42 -9.96 -2.23
N PHE A 20 5.22 -9.38 -2.35
CA PHE A 20 4.65 -8.95 -3.62
C PHE A 20 5.42 -7.76 -4.23
N LEU A 21 5.83 -6.77 -3.43
CA LEU A 21 6.64 -5.64 -3.92
C LEU A 21 7.99 -6.10 -4.48
N GLU A 22 8.57 -7.17 -3.94
CA GLU A 22 9.82 -7.73 -4.45
C GLU A 22 9.61 -8.59 -5.71
N SER A 23 8.61 -9.48 -5.69
CA SER A 23 8.34 -10.40 -6.81
C SER A 23 7.67 -9.74 -8.01
N SER A 24 6.94 -8.64 -7.83
CA SER A 24 6.22 -7.95 -8.91
C SER A 24 7.11 -7.21 -9.91
N GLY A 25 8.41 -7.05 -9.59
CA GLY A 25 9.34 -6.29 -10.42
C GLY A 25 9.03 -4.79 -10.48
N ILE A 26 8.18 -4.27 -9.60
CA ILE A 26 7.79 -2.86 -9.57
C ILE A 26 8.98 -1.93 -9.34
N LYS A 27 10.00 -2.39 -8.57
CA LYS A 27 11.27 -1.69 -8.33
C LYS A 27 11.99 -1.27 -9.63
N ALA A 28 11.79 -2.00 -10.74
CA ALA A 28 12.40 -1.69 -12.03
C ALA A 28 11.53 -0.78 -12.92
N LYS A 29 10.26 -0.57 -12.57
CA LYS A 29 9.29 0.20 -13.38
C LYS A 29 9.11 1.64 -12.90
N VAL A 30 9.48 1.93 -11.65
CA VAL A 30 9.31 3.26 -11.05
C VAL A 30 10.65 3.77 -10.54
N ASN A 31 10.89 5.07 -10.69
CA ASN A 31 12.07 5.76 -10.14
C ASN A 31 11.86 6.21 -8.68
N HIS A 32 10.72 5.85 -8.09
CA HIS A 32 10.35 6.20 -6.72
C HIS A 32 9.98 4.94 -5.94
N ASN A 33 10.33 4.91 -4.66
CA ASN A 33 9.97 3.81 -3.76
C ASN A 33 8.76 4.21 -2.90
N THR A 34 7.69 4.71 -3.51
CA THR A 34 6.48 5.14 -2.79
C THR A 34 5.31 4.23 -3.16
N CYS A 35 4.63 3.68 -2.16
CA CYS A 35 3.43 2.87 -2.36
C CYS A 35 2.24 3.46 -1.58
N VAL A 36 1.04 3.37 -2.14
CA VAL A 36 -0.19 3.84 -1.49
C VAL A 36 -0.96 2.64 -0.95
N LEU A 37 -1.28 2.68 0.34
CA LEU A 37 -2.00 1.65 1.06
C LEU A 37 -3.48 2.08 1.25
N PRO A 38 -4.47 1.18 1.13
CA PRO A 38 -5.86 1.53 1.40
C PRO A 38 -6.05 2.07 2.82
N GLY A 39 -6.90 3.09 2.98
CA GLY A 39 -7.12 3.77 4.26
C GLY A 39 -7.60 2.83 5.37
N TYR A 40 -8.44 1.84 5.05
CA TYR A 40 -8.91 0.84 6.00
C TYR A 40 -7.80 -0.06 6.58
N THR A 41 -6.65 -0.13 5.91
CA THR A 41 -5.52 -0.96 6.31
C THR A 41 -4.34 -0.14 6.83
N ALA A 42 -4.56 1.14 7.16
CA ALA A 42 -3.52 2.07 7.62
C ALA A 42 -2.64 1.53 8.76
N VAL A 43 -3.18 0.67 9.62
CA VAL A 43 -2.45 -0.01 10.70
C VAL A 43 -1.25 -0.83 10.22
N LEU A 44 -1.27 -1.31 8.97
CA LEU A 44 -0.17 -2.07 8.38
C LEU A 44 0.99 -1.17 7.90
N SER A 45 0.77 0.14 7.78
CA SER A 45 1.73 1.07 7.14
C SER A 45 3.09 1.10 7.85
N GLY A 46 3.11 1.09 9.18
CA GLY A 46 4.36 1.07 9.97
C GLY A 46 5.18 -0.18 9.69
N LYS A 47 4.58 -1.36 9.92
CA LYS A 47 5.25 -2.66 9.71
C LYS A 47 5.66 -2.85 8.25
N LEU A 48 4.82 -2.41 7.30
CA LEU A 48 5.13 -2.50 5.87
C LEU A 48 6.30 -1.58 5.50
N LYS A 49 6.36 -0.36 6.04
CA LYS A 49 7.46 0.58 5.79
C LYS A 49 8.79 0.02 6.28
N GLU A 50 8.82 -0.54 7.49
CA GLU A 50 10.01 -1.16 8.05
C GLU A 50 10.47 -2.38 7.23
N LYS A 51 9.52 -3.23 6.81
CA LYS A 51 9.86 -4.47 6.10
C LYS A 51 10.22 -4.23 4.64
N SER A 52 9.43 -3.45 3.92
CA SER A 52 9.62 -3.21 2.49
C SER A 52 10.72 -2.19 2.19
N GLY A 53 10.96 -1.24 3.12
CA GLY A 53 11.83 -0.08 2.87
C GLY A 53 11.22 0.95 1.92
N TRP A 54 9.95 0.78 1.52
CA TRP A 54 9.22 1.74 0.70
C TRP A 54 8.56 2.81 1.56
N ASN A 55 8.41 4.01 1.01
CA ASN A 55 7.59 5.04 1.58
C ASN A 55 6.11 4.66 1.44
N VAL A 56 5.49 4.23 2.53
CA VAL A 56 4.08 3.85 2.57
C VAL A 56 3.23 5.08 2.87
N LEU A 57 2.43 5.50 1.88
CA LEU A 57 1.40 6.53 2.06
C LEU A 57 0.06 5.87 2.33
N VAL A 58 -0.73 6.45 3.23
CA VAL A 58 -2.09 5.97 3.50
C VAL A 58 -3.05 6.75 2.61
N GLY A 59 -3.71 6.04 1.70
CA GLY A 59 -4.73 6.58 0.82
C GLY A 59 -6.10 6.70 1.50
N PRO A 60 -7.13 7.13 0.74
CA PRO A 60 -8.48 7.25 1.25
C PRO A 60 -9.07 5.88 1.62
N GLN A 61 -10.09 5.89 2.48
CA GLN A 61 -10.87 4.69 2.82
C GLN A 61 -11.65 4.19 1.59
N GLU A 62 -12.28 5.11 0.86
CA GLU A 62 -13.02 4.82 -0.36
C GLU A 62 -12.21 5.15 -1.61
N ALA A 63 -12.24 4.26 -2.60
CA ALA A 63 -11.52 4.44 -3.87
C ALA A 63 -11.96 5.71 -4.63
N ALA A 64 -13.19 6.18 -4.40
CA ALA A 64 -13.70 7.42 -4.95
C ALA A 64 -12.86 8.66 -4.56
N GLY A 65 -12.11 8.60 -3.46
CA GLY A 65 -11.22 9.67 -3.01
C GLY A 65 -9.86 9.70 -3.71
N ILE A 66 -9.50 8.69 -4.50
CA ILE A 66 -8.17 8.58 -5.13
C ILE A 66 -7.84 9.82 -5.99
N PRO A 67 -8.74 10.37 -6.82
CA PRO A 67 -8.44 11.55 -7.63
C PRO A 67 -8.09 12.78 -6.79
N ALA A 68 -8.76 12.98 -5.65
CA ALA A 68 -8.48 14.09 -4.74
C ALA A 68 -7.15 13.87 -4.00
N PHE A 69 -6.91 12.65 -3.52
CA PHE A 69 -5.66 12.26 -2.87
C PHE A 69 -4.46 12.47 -3.81
N ALA A 70 -4.58 12.00 -5.05
CA ALA A 70 -3.51 12.12 -6.03
C ALA A 70 -3.16 13.59 -6.30
N LYS A 71 -4.18 14.46 -6.39
CA LYS A 71 -4.01 15.90 -6.57
C LYS A 71 -3.36 16.62 -5.37
N SER A 72 -3.40 16.05 -4.18
CA SER A 72 -2.79 16.67 -3.00
C SER A 72 -1.39 16.13 -2.70
N HIS A 73 -1.06 14.92 -3.16
CA HIS A 73 0.15 14.19 -2.75
C HIS A 73 1.15 13.92 -3.87
N PHE A 74 0.75 14.00 -5.15
CA PHE A 74 1.60 13.66 -6.29
C PHE A 74 1.65 14.76 -7.37
N VAL A 75 1.32 15.99 -7.01
CA VAL A 75 1.34 17.17 -7.90
C VAL A 75 2.56 18.02 -7.61
#